data_AF-A0AAN7W8Q0-F1
#
_entry.id   AF-A0AAN7W8Q0-F1
#
_cell.length_a   1.000
_cell.length_b   1.000
_cell.length_c   1.000
_cell.angle_alpha   90.00
_cell.angle_beta   90.00
_cell.angle_gamma   90.00
#
_symmetry.space_group_name_H-M   'P 1'
#
loop_
_entity.id
_entity.type
_entity.pdbx_description
1 polymer ?
#
loop_
_entity_poly.entity_id
_entity_poly.type
_entity_poly.pdbx_seq_one_letter_code
_entity_poly.pdbx_strand_id
1 'polypeptide(L)'
;MIDDATVVDLCPFFVLPVELRLHIYSFAVLDDPSITIGTAEIIGSHPDVIHRLYGGKRSPYPGIPEHHEPVVEAGFNASLLSATNPATIQLSQVAPLSDDESHEYAHTAHLALLLVNKQVNTELKSHFKISKNRQTSLFLAYPHGLHVCRTLTPHLLRQARSVHVAGTYVSRTFCPIRAACLGPREPAPTLPKCNGGVTPNSTKQLADLIASAFGPDATHDVQKLELRTYYPGEDSYSTVWGDDDSPTVVALRNIYCGEVGIEVWRGRHGTGVYLTARHIGDGEKKRIVSTTWRRLEEGGRNGPKCGSWIVDPRWPEWDQGYTMSDGPKGDLIIHRAHPPTARPLQLL
;
A
#
# COMPACT_ATOMS: atom_id res chain seq x y z
N MET A 1 -59.02 -23.83 -8.76
CA MET A 1 -58.57 -22.43 -8.94
C MET A 1 -58.62 -21.74 -7.59
N ILE A 2 -57.56 -21.87 -6.79
CA ILE A 2 -57.31 -21.03 -5.62
C ILE A 2 -55.79 -20.86 -5.60
N ASP A 3 -55.38 -19.64 -5.90
CA ASP A 3 -54.15 -18.90 -5.59
C ASP A 3 -52.80 -19.63 -5.68
N ASP A 4 -52.10 -19.31 -6.77
CA ASP A 4 -50.64 -19.23 -6.82
C ASP A 4 -50.17 -18.30 -5.69
N ALA A 5 -49.85 -18.91 -4.54
CA ALA A 5 -49.06 -18.25 -3.52
C ALA A 5 -47.68 -18.01 -4.12
N THR A 6 -47.40 -16.75 -4.44
CA THR A 6 -46.07 -16.26 -4.77
C THR A 6 -45.11 -16.71 -3.66
N VAL A 7 -44.31 -17.75 -3.94
CA VAL A 7 -43.14 -18.07 -3.14
C VAL A 7 -42.23 -16.87 -3.27
N VAL A 8 -42.25 -15.99 -2.26
CA VAL A 8 -41.30 -14.90 -2.14
C VAL A 8 -39.94 -15.59 -1.96
N ASP A 9 -39.13 -15.57 -3.01
CA ASP A 9 -37.76 -16.09 -3.02
C ASP A 9 -36.95 -15.34 -1.94
N LEU A 10 -36.95 -15.88 -0.74
CA LEU A 10 -36.20 -15.34 0.39
C LEU A 10 -34.72 -15.54 0.10
N CYS A 11 -34.03 -14.44 -0.13
CA CYS A 11 -32.61 -14.45 -0.48
C CYS A 11 -31.80 -15.18 0.63
N PRO A 12 -30.99 -16.20 0.29
CA PRO A 12 -30.30 -17.06 1.27
C PRO A 12 -29.29 -16.28 2.14
N PHE A 13 -28.95 -15.06 1.72
CA PHE A 13 -28.10 -14.17 2.48
C PHE A 13 -28.76 -13.62 3.76
N PHE A 14 -30.09 -13.48 3.78
CA PHE A 14 -30.85 -13.11 4.99
C PHE A 14 -30.87 -14.22 6.05
N VAL A 15 -30.56 -15.45 5.65
CA VAL A 15 -30.45 -16.60 6.55
C VAL A 15 -29.16 -16.54 7.38
N LEU A 16 -28.16 -15.74 6.95
CA LEU A 16 -26.89 -15.64 7.67
C LEU A 16 -27.01 -14.80 8.96
N PRO A 17 -26.31 -15.22 10.04
CA PRO A 17 -26.09 -14.40 11.24
C PRO A 17 -25.59 -12.99 10.92
N VAL A 18 -25.93 -12.00 11.75
CA VAL A 18 -25.62 -10.59 11.44
C VAL A 18 -24.14 -10.30 11.49
N GLU A 19 -23.42 -11.02 12.34
CA GLU A 19 -21.98 -10.94 12.53
C GLU A 19 -21.26 -11.39 11.25
N LEU A 20 -21.71 -12.50 10.64
CA LEU A 20 -21.18 -12.97 9.36
C LEU A 20 -21.51 -12.01 8.22
N ARG A 21 -22.70 -11.41 8.25
CA ARG A 21 -23.09 -10.41 7.27
C ARG A 21 -22.27 -9.12 7.38
N LEU A 22 -22.11 -8.57 8.59
CA LEU A 22 -21.27 -7.39 8.86
C LEU A 22 -19.80 -7.63 8.48
N HIS A 23 -19.28 -8.83 8.76
CA HIS A 23 -17.94 -9.21 8.32
C HIS A 23 -17.84 -9.25 6.79
N ILE A 24 -18.86 -9.79 6.12
CA ILE A 24 -18.96 -9.76 4.66
C ILE A 24 -19.00 -8.31 4.10
N TYR A 25 -19.63 -7.33 4.77
CA TYR A 25 -19.54 -5.92 4.33
C TYR A 25 -18.20 -5.31 4.56
N SER A 26 -17.51 -5.69 5.64
CA SER A 26 -16.14 -5.21 5.81
C SER A 26 -15.24 -5.60 4.62
N PHE A 27 -15.59 -6.68 3.89
CA PHE A 27 -14.94 -7.07 2.65
C PHE A 27 -15.56 -6.46 1.38
N ALA A 28 -16.88 -6.24 1.33
CA ALA A 28 -17.57 -5.70 0.16
C ALA A 28 -17.51 -4.15 0.05
N VAL A 29 -17.29 -3.45 1.16
CA VAL A 29 -17.08 -1.98 1.20
C VAL A 29 -15.78 -1.57 0.50
N LEU A 30 -14.86 -2.52 0.28
CA LEU A 30 -13.58 -2.31 -0.39
C LEU A 30 -13.61 -2.63 -1.89
N ASP A 31 -14.78 -2.71 -2.52
CA ASP A 31 -14.92 -2.88 -3.98
C ASP A 31 -14.83 -1.52 -4.71
N ASP A 32 -13.70 -0.82 -4.53
CA ASP A 32 -13.40 0.44 -5.22
C ASP A 32 -12.36 0.20 -6.33
N PRO A 33 -12.42 0.92 -7.47
CA PRO A 33 -11.34 0.89 -8.47
C PRO A 33 -9.98 1.31 -7.92
N SER A 34 -9.93 2.03 -6.80
CA SER A 34 -8.70 2.47 -6.14
C SER A 34 -8.80 2.29 -4.64
N ILE A 35 -7.78 1.75 -3.99
CA ILE A 35 -7.74 1.64 -2.52
C ILE A 35 -6.40 2.14 -2.04
N THR A 36 -6.41 3.01 -1.04
CA THR A 36 -5.18 3.53 -0.44
C THR A 36 -4.98 2.97 0.96
N ILE A 37 -3.79 2.45 1.22
CA ILE A 37 -3.45 1.80 2.49
C ILE A 37 -2.20 2.46 3.06
N GLY A 38 -2.32 2.93 4.29
CA GLY A 38 -1.23 3.60 4.99
C GLY A 38 -1.50 3.74 6.47
N THR A 39 -0.90 4.77 7.05
CA THR A 39 -1.08 5.15 8.44
C THR A 39 -1.31 6.65 8.51
N ALA A 40 -2.18 7.10 9.40
CA ALA A 40 -2.41 8.52 9.63
C ALA A 40 -2.02 8.88 11.07
N GLU A 41 -1.41 10.05 11.23
CA GLU A 41 -1.04 10.59 12.54
C GLU A 41 -2.28 11.14 13.25
N ILE A 42 -2.44 10.81 14.53
CA ILE A 42 -3.54 11.31 15.35
C ILE A 42 -3.11 12.64 15.97
N ILE A 43 -3.81 13.72 15.62
CA ILE A 43 -3.55 15.06 16.14
C ILE A 43 -4.69 15.45 17.07
N GLY A 44 -4.36 15.82 18.30
CA GLY A 44 -5.34 16.20 19.31
C GLY A 44 -4.70 16.51 20.65
N SER A 45 -5.52 16.78 21.67
CA SER A 45 -5.01 16.91 23.04
C SER A 45 -4.43 15.58 23.52
N HIS A 46 -3.37 15.62 24.33
CA HIS A 46 -2.71 14.40 24.80
C HIS A 46 -3.67 13.40 25.49
N PRO A 47 -4.61 13.84 26.36
CA PRO A 47 -5.64 12.96 26.90
C PRO A 47 -6.53 12.31 25.83
N ASP A 48 -6.91 13.04 24.78
CA ASP A 48 -7.77 12.52 23.71
C ASP A 48 -7.03 11.48 22.86
N VAL A 49 -5.74 11.73 22.57
CA VAL A 49 -4.88 10.78 21.85
C VAL A 49 -4.70 9.50 22.66
N ILE A 50 -4.47 9.60 23.97
CA ILE A 50 -4.38 8.43 24.85
C ILE A 50 -5.71 7.70 24.89
N HIS A 51 -6.83 8.40 25.07
CA HIS A 51 -8.16 7.79 25.09
C HIS A 51 -8.49 7.10 23.77
N ARG A 52 -8.11 7.69 22.63
CA ARG A 52 -8.31 7.10 21.30
C ARG A 52 -7.54 5.78 21.14
N LEU A 53 -6.28 5.75 21.58
CA LEU A 53 -5.36 4.63 21.41
C LEU A 53 -5.53 3.51 22.46
N TYR A 54 -5.82 3.88 23.71
CA TYR A 54 -5.81 2.97 24.87
C TYR A 54 -7.16 2.89 25.60
N GLY A 55 -8.11 3.77 25.28
CA GLY A 55 -9.44 3.78 25.89
C GLY A 55 -10.23 2.50 25.58
N GLY A 56 -11.14 2.13 26.48
CA GLY A 56 -12.04 0.99 26.26
C GLY A 56 -11.34 -0.37 26.11
N LYS A 57 -10.20 -0.58 26.79
CA LYS A 57 -9.35 -1.79 26.70
C LYS A 57 -8.70 -1.99 25.32
N ARG A 58 -8.63 -0.95 24.49
CA ARG A 58 -7.92 -1.00 23.22
C ARG A 58 -6.41 -1.02 23.46
N SER A 59 -5.69 -1.66 22.54
CA SER A 59 -4.25 -1.55 22.43
C SER A 59 -3.90 -0.91 21.08
N PRO A 60 -2.90 -0.03 21.02
CA PRO A 60 -2.41 0.52 19.76
C PRO A 60 -2.06 -0.61 18.78
N TYR A 61 -2.29 -0.35 17.49
CA TYR A 61 -2.00 -1.34 16.47
C TYR A 61 -0.49 -1.64 16.45
N PRO A 62 -0.05 -2.90 16.58
CA PRO A 62 1.38 -3.22 16.65
C PRO A 62 2.07 -2.96 15.30
N GLY A 63 3.33 -2.54 15.34
CA GLY A 63 4.14 -2.42 14.12
C GLY A 63 3.86 -1.21 13.23
N ILE A 64 3.08 -0.24 13.70
CA ILE A 64 2.96 1.10 13.10
C ILE A 64 3.56 2.16 14.04
N PRO A 65 3.87 3.37 13.55
CA PRO A 65 4.43 4.42 14.40
C PRO A 65 3.55 4.75 15.62
N GLU A 66 4.19 5.19 16.71
CA GLU A 66 3.48 5.77 17.86
C GLU A 66 2.57 6.91 17.41
N HIS A 67 1.40 7.04 18.06
CA HIS A 67 0.38 8.04 17.71
C HIS A 67 -0.21 7.93 16.30
N HIS A 68 0.00 6.81 15.59
CA HIS A 68 -0.66 6.55 14.32
C HIS A 68 -1.78 5.50 14.46
N GLU A 69 -2.73 5.58 13.54
CA GLU A 69 -3.74 4.54 13.29
C GLU A 69 -3.57 3.94 11.89
N PRO A 70 -3.84 2.64 11.70
CA PRO A 70 -3.86 2.04 10.37
C PRO A 70 -5.08 2.55 9.60
N VAL A 71 -4.88 2.97 8.36
CA VAL A 71 -5.96 3.49 7.51
C VAL A 71 -6.01 2.68 6.22
N VAL A 72 -7.21 2.16 5.92
CA VAL A 72 -7.57 1.55 4.65
C VAL A 72 -8.75 2.35 4.13
N GLU A 73 -8.52 3.11 3.06
CA GLU A 73 -9.50 4.02 2.49
C GLU A 73 -9.91 3.52 1.10
N ALA A 74 -11.22 3.43 0.88
CA ALA A 74 -11.78 3.25 -0.46
C ALA A 74 -11.61 4.58 -1.22
N GLY A 75 -10.89 4.53 -2.33
CA GLY A 75 -10.47 5.70 -3.09
C GLY A 75 -8.95 5.96 -3.03
N PHE A 76 -8.50 6.86 -3.90
CA PHE A 76 -7.13 7.35 -3.91
C PHE A 76 -6.95 8.53 -2.95
N ASN A 77 -6.02 8.38 -1.99
CA ASN A 77 -5.64 9.45 -1.07
C ASN A 77 -4.12 9.72 -1.13
N ALA A 78 -3.75 10.81 -1.81
CA ALA A 78 -2.36 11.24 -1.95
C ALA A 78 -1.66 11.52 -0.61
N SER A 79 -2.38 12.02 0.40
CA SER A 79 -1.81 12.36 1.71
C SER A 79 -1.39 11.13 2.51
N LEU A 80 -2.02 9.97 2.30
CA LEU A 80 -1.58 8.71 2.93
C LEU A 80 -0.24 8.21 2.36
N LEU A 81 0.12 8.61 1.14
CA LEU A 81 1.34 8.22 0.44
C LEU A 81 2.45 9.29 0.52
N SER A 82 2.09 10.53 0.84
CA SER A 82 3.00 11.67 0.81
C SER A 82 3.87 11.74 2.06
N ALA A 83 5.18 11.82 1.87
CA ALA A 83 6.11 12.15 2.96
C ALA A 83 6.05 13.64 3.35
N THR A 84 5.67 14.52 2.42
CA THR A 84 5.68 15.98 2.63
C THR A 84 4.38 16.54 3.20
N ASN A 85 3.27 15.82 3.02
CA ASN A 85 1.95 16.21 3.50
C ASN A 85 1.20 14.96 4.00
N PRO A 86 1.65 14.38 5.13
CA PRO A 86 1.09 13.13 5.64
C PRO A 86 -0.37 13.30 6.07
N ALA A 87 -1.15 12.22 5.97
CA ALA A 87 -2.54 12.20 6.44
C ALA A 87 -2.61 12.33 7.96
N THR A 88 -3.57 13.13 8.44
CA THR A 88 -3.79 13.38 9.87
C THR A 88 -5.25 13.14 10.24
N ILE A 89 -5.47 12.58 11.42
CA ILE A 89 -6.79 12.39 12.03
C ILE A 89 -6.91 13.42 13.15
N GLN A 90 -7.74 14.44 12.94
CA GLN A 90 -8.00 15.46 13.95
C GLN A 90 -9.00 14.92 14.99
N LEU A 91 -8.59 14.89 16.26
CA LEU A 91 -9.49 14.61 17.37
C LEU A 91 -10.16 15.90 17.81
N SER A 92 -11.45 16.05 17.51
CA SER A 92 -12.28 17.12 18.06
C SER A 92 -12.38 16.95 19.57
N GLN A 93 -12.27 18.05 20.33
CA GLN A 93 -12.62 18.06 21.75
C GLN A 93 -14.05 17.53 21.89
N VAL A 94 -14.22 16.42 22.62
CA VAL A 94 -15.52 16.07 23.16
C VAL A 94 -15.87 17.22 24.11
N ALA A 95 -16.88 18.01 23.76
CA ALA A 95 -17.44 18.99 24.68
C ALA A 95 -17.69 18.28 26.02
N PRO A 96 -17.37 18.89 27.18
CA PRO A 96 -17.56 18.24 28.46
C PRO A 96 -19.00 17.73 28.53
N LEU A 97 -19.14 16.41 28.63
CA LEU A 97 -20.42 15.77 28.92
C LEU A 97 -20.94 16.44 30.18
N SER A 98 -22.00 17.22 30.04
CA SER A 98 -22.78 17.71 31.17
C SER A 98 -23.15 16.50 32.03
N ASP A 99 -22.92 16.60 33.34
CA ASP A 99 -23.25 15.63 34.39
C ASP A 99 -24.76 15.34 34.45
N ASP A 100 -25.31 14.67 33.44
CA ASP A 100 -26.71 14.25 33.42
C ASP A 100 -26.89 12.90 32.71
N GLU A 101 -26.13 11.90 33.17
CA GLU A 101 -26.43 10.50 32.86
C GLU A 101 -27.40 9.93 33.90
N SER A 102 -28.68 10.26 33.75
CA SER A 102 -29.80 9.45 34.26
C SER A 102 -30.41 8.67 33.09
N HIS A 103 -29.82 7.53 32.77
CA HIS A 103 -30.25 6.65 31.66
C HIS A 103 -31.51 5.84 32.00
N GLU A 104 -32.68 6.30 31.54
CA GLU A 104 -33.89 5.46 31.42
C GLU A 104 -34.33 5.17 29.97
N TYR A 105 -33.70 5.79 28.95
CA TYR A 105 -34.07 5.62 27.52
C TYR A 105 -32.96 5.07 26.59
N ALA A 106 -31.81 4.65 27.12
CA ALA A 106 -30.68 4.10 26.34
C ALA A 106 -31.02 2.78 25.60
N HIS A 107 -32.07 2.06 26.03
CA HIS A 107 -32.46 0.79 25.45
C HIS A 107 -33.13 0.89 24.07
N THR A 108 -33.75 2.03 23.71
CA THR A 108 -34.51 2.18 22.44
C THR A 108 -33.64 2.62 21.27
N ALA A 109 -32.63 3.45 21.51
CA ALA A 109 -31.67 3.90 20.48
C ALA A 109 -30.74 2.76 20.01
N HIS A 110 -30.36 1.86 20.92
CA HIS A 110 -29.50 0.72 20.64
C HIS A 110 -30.19 -0.33 19.76
N LEU A 111 -31.48 -0.58 19.98
CA LEU A 111 -32.28 -1.52 19.19
C LEU A 111 -32.53 -1.04 17.76
N ALA A 112 -32.68 0.27 17.55
CA ALA A 112 -32.87 0.87 16.23
C ALA A 112 -31.60 0.80 15.35
N LEU A 113 -30.42 1.05 15.93
CA LEU A 113 -29.15 1.00 15.18
C LEU A 113 -28.75 -0.43 14.78
N LEU A 114 -29.20 -1.40 15.59
CA LEU A 114 -29.00 -2.82 15.35
C LEU A 114 -29.87 -3.36 14.18
N LEU A 115 -31.08 -2.82 13.99
CA LEU A 115 -31.94 -3.15 12.84
C LEU A 115 -31.41 -2.51 11.54
N VAL A 116 -30.88 -1.29 11.62
CA VAL A 116 -30.24 -0.54 10.52
C VAL A 116 -29.04 -1.31 9.93
N ASN A 117 -28.16 -1.85 10.77
CA ASN A 117 -27.04 -2.68 10.33
C ASN A 117 -27.46 -4.05 9.77
N LYS A 118 -28.70 -4.49 10.02
CA LYS A 118 -29.25 -5.74 9.50
C LYS A 118 -29.81 -5.64 8.08
N GLN A 119 -30.18 -4.44 7.65
CA GLN A 119 -30.81 -4.19 6.37
C GLN A 119 -29.83 -3.68 5.30
N VAL A 120 -28.98 -2.70 5.65
CA VAL A 120 -27.80 -2.21 4.86
C VAL A 120 -27.01 -3.35 4.22
N ASN A 121 -26.96 -4.35 5.05
CA ASN A 121 -26.31 -5.59 4.93
C ASN A 121 -26.92 -6.45 3.80
N THR A 122 -28.20 -6.69 3.85
CA THR A 122 -28.89 -7.45 2.81
C THR A 122 -28.97 -6.75 1.46
N GLU A 123 -28.87 -5.42 1.47
CA GLU A 123 -28.73 -4.57 0.29
C GLU A 123 -27.35 -4.69 -0.38
N LEU A 124 -26.29 -4.91 0.41
CA LEU A 124 -24.93 -5.12 -0.11
C LEU A 124 -24.73 -6.43 -0.88
N LYS A 125 -25.75 -7.27 -1.02
CA LYS A 125 -25.59 -8.59 -1.66
C LYS A 125 -26.67 -9.07 -2.58
N SER A 126 -27.91 -8.60 -2.48
CA SER A 126 -28.77 -8.73 -3.67
C SER A 126 -28.26 -7.88 -4.83
N HIS A 127 -27.53 -6.79 -4.54
CA HIS A 127 -27.16 -5.74 -5.50
C HIS A 127 -25.68 -5.64 -5.85
N PHE A 128 -24.77 -6.21 -5.05
CA PHE A 128 -23.37 -6.29 -5.45
C PHE A 128 -23.19 -7.48 -6.38
N LYS A 129 -23.45 -7.23 -7.68
CA LYS A 129 -22.75 -7.91 -8.76
C LYS A 129 -21.27 -7.62 -8.55
N ILE A 130 -20.62 -8.44 -7.73
CA ILE A 130 -19.16 -8.54 -7.73
C ILE A 130 -18.81 -9.00 -9.13
N SER A 131 -18.62 -8.03 -10.03
CA SER A 131 -17.94 -8.29 -11.26
C SER A 131 -16.63 -8.91 -10.81
N LYS A 132 -16.23 -10.02 -11.43
CA LYS A 132 -14.87 -10.53 -11.32
C LYS A 132 -13.87 -9.53 -11.96
N ASN A 133 -14.16 -8.23 -11.93
CA ASN A 133 -13.30 -7.17 -12.39
C ASN A 133 -12.21 -7.02 -11.35
N ARG A 134 -11.16 -7.81 -11.58
CA ARG A 134 -9.79 -7.57 -11.14
C ARG A 134 -9.30 -6.24 -11.70
N GLN A 135 -9.93 -5.13 -11.30
CA GLN A 135 -9.68 -3.79 -11.84
C GLN A 135 -9.27 -2.80 -10.74
N THR A 136 -9.15 -3.26 -9.49
CA THR A 136 -8.72 -2.43 -8.36
C THR A 136 -7.22 -2.14 -8.43
N SER A 137 -6.86 -0.87 -8.34
CA SER A 137 -5.49 -0.41 -8.17
C SER A 137 -5.22 -0.17 -6.68
N LEU A 138 -4.29 -0.92 -6.10
CA LEU A 138 -3.90 -0.73 -4.69
C LEU A 138 -2.75 0.26 -4.58
N PHE A 139 -2.88 1.27 -3.72
CA PHE A 139 -1.85 2.24 -3.39
C PHE A 139 -1.38 2.03 -1.96
N LEU A 140 -0.11 1.68 -1.77
CA LEU A 140 0.46 1.29 -0.49
C LEU A 140 1.55 2.27 -0.07
N ALA A 141 1.44 2.82 1.14
CA ALA A 141 2.50 3.62 1.74
C ALA A 141 3.66 2.71 2.20
N TYR A 142 4.89 3.00 1.76
CA TYR A 142 6.09 2.33 2.23
C TYR A 142 6.71 3.10 3.42
N PRO A 143 7.11 2.44 4.52
CA PRO A 143 7.05 0.99 4.77
C PRO A 143 5.76 0.49 5.45
N HIS A 144 5.03 1.35 6.16
CA HIS A 144 3.99 0.91 7.11
C HIS A 144 2.69 0.39 6.44
N GLY A 145 2.31 0.94 5.29
CA GLY A 145 1.17 0.47 4.50
C GLY A 145 1.33 -0.97 4.01
N LEU A 146 2.56 -1.45 3.81
CA LEU A 146 2.83 -2.88 3.55
C LEU A 146 2.43 -3.76 4.74
N HIS A 147 2.77 -3.31 5.95
CA HIS A 147 2.44 -4.05 7.16
C HIS A 147 0.93 -4.10 7.37
N VAL A 148 0.26 -2.94 7.24
CA VAL A 148 -1.20 -2.81 7.31
C VAL A 148 -1.88 -3.71 6.29
N CYS A 149 -1.46 -3.65 5.03
CA CYS A 149 -2.02 -4.47 3.96
C CYS A 149 -1.90 -5.98 4.26
N ARG A 150 -0.73 -6.42 4.73
CA ARG A 150 -0.49 -7.84 5.05
C ARG A 150 -1.34 -8.34 6.24
N THR A 151 -1.57 -7.48 7.22
CA THR A 151 -2.15 -7.90 8.50
C THR A 151 -3.66 -7.66 8.59
N LEU A 152 -4.16 -6.55 8.04
CA LEU A 152 -5.58 -6.19 8.06
C LEU A 152 -6.31 -6.62 6.79
N THR A 153 -5.66 -6.50 5.62
CA THR A 153 -6.34 -6.67 4.33
C THR A 153 -5.58 -7.53 3.30
N PRO A 154 -5.11 -8.74 3.67
CA PRO A 154 -4.32 -9.58 2.76
C PRO A 154 -5.13 -10.06 1.54
N HIS A 155 -6.46 -10.04 1.63
CA HIS A 155 -7.35 -10.48 0.56
C HIS A 155 -7.39 -9.49 -0.62
N LEU A 156 -7.10 -8.21 -0.42
CA LEU A 156 -7.16 -7.18 -1.47
C LEU A 156 -6.19 -7.46 -2.61
N LEU A 157 -5.06 -8.11 -2.32
CA LEU A 157 -4.09 -8.51 -3.35
C LEU A 157 -4.66 -9.50 -4.37
N ARG A 158 -5.67 -10.29 -3.99
CA ARG A 158 -6.35 -11.22 -4.91
C ARG A 158 -7.27 -10.52 -5.90
N GLN A 159 -7.69 -9.29 -5.58
CA GLN A 159 -8.57 -8.46 -6.38
C GLN A 159 -7.80 -7.37 -7.15
N ALA A 160 -6.55 -7.12 -6.76
CA ALA A 160 -5.70 -6.10 -7.34
C ALA A 160 -5.34 -6.40 -8.79
N ARG A 161 -5.67 -5.45 -9.68
CA ARG A 161 -5.11 -5.35 -11.03
C ARG A 161 -3.68 -4.85 -10.99
N SER A 162 -3.43 -3.87 -10.14
CA SER A 162 -2.13 -3.24 -9.98
C SER A 162 -1.83 -2.88 -8.55
N VAL A 163 -0.54 -2.82 -8.26
CA VAL A 163 -0.02 -2.44 -6.95
C VAL A 163 0.96 -1.29 -7.15
N HIS A 164 0.69 -0.18 -6.49
CA HIS A 164 1.48 1.04 -6.51
C HIS A 164 2.02 1.25 -5.10
N VAL A 165 3.33 1.17 -4.93
CA VAL A 165 3.99 1.34 -3.64
C VAL A 165 4.74 2.67 -3.66
N ALA A 166 4.49 3.52 -2.67
CA ALA A 166 5.08 4.85 -2.61
C ALA A 166 5.62 5.13 -1.21
N GLY A 167 6.84 5.65 -1.11
CA GLY A 167 7.35 6.11 0.17
C GLY A 167 8.82 6.47 0.17
N THR A 168 9.36 6.62 1.37
CA THR A 168 10.76 7.01 1.61
C THR A 168 11.53 5.82 2.16
N TYR A 169 12.75 5.63 1.68
CA TYR A 169 13.68 4.63 2.21
C TYR A 169 14.90 5.30 2.83
N VAL A 170 15.21 4.93 4.06
CA VAL A 170 16.42 5.34 4.77
C VAL A 170 17.15 4.06 5.18
N SER A 171 18.41 3.93 4.74
CA SER A 171 19.22 2.74 5.02
C SER A 171 19.47 2.56 6.52
N ARG A 172 19.33 1.32 7.00
CA ARG A 172 19.61 0.93 8.40
C ARG A 172 21.05 0.46 8.61
N THR A 173 21.65 -0.09 7.56
CA THR A 173 23.05 -0.55 7.47
C THR A 173 23.95 0.63 7.12
N PHE A 174 23.89 1.66 7.95
CA PHE A 174 24.67 2.89 7.87
C PHE A 174 26.17 2.60 7.68
N CYS A 175 26.74 3.06 6.56
CA CYS A 175 28.18 3.03 6.33
C CYS A 175 28.63 4.39 5.77
N PRO A 176 29.16 5.30 6.62
CA PRO A 176 29.42 6.70 6.26
C PRO A 176 30.50 6.86 5.17
N ILE A 177 31.22 5.80 4.83
CA ILE A 177 32.24 5.79 3.77
C ILE A 177 31.63 5.57 2.37
N ARG A 178 30.38 5.07 2.26
CA ARG A 178 29.78 4.64 0.97
C ARG A 178 28.41 5.24 0.63
N ALA A 179 27.70 5.94 1.53
CA ALA A 179 26.31 6.33 1.31
C ALA A 179 25.96 7.76 1.75
N ALA A 180 25.15 8.43 0.93
CA ALA A 180 24.15 9.43 1.27
C ALA A 180 24.34 10.21 2.57
N CYS A 181 25.15 11.26 2.56
CA CYS A 181 25.12 12.23 3.65
C CYS A 181 23.82 13.03 3.58
N LEU A 182 22.92 12.86 4.56
CA LEU A 182 22.09 13.99 4.98
C LEU A 182 23.10 15.06 5.41
N GLY A 183 23.09 16.22 4.78
CA GLY A 183 24.13 17.24 4.99
C GLY A 183 24.33 17.54 6.49
N PRO A 184 25.41 18.25 6.88
CA PRO A 184 25.82 18.47 8.28
C PRO A 184 24.78 19.18 9.20
N ARG A 185 23.58 19.46 8.71
CA ARG A 185 22.50 20.17 9.39
C ARG A 185 21.30 19.32 9.80
N GLU A 186 21.17 18.08 9.33
CA GLU A 186 20.01 17.23 9.67
C GLU A 186 20.48 15.92 10.32
N PRO A 187 20.17 15.67 11.61
CA PRO A 187 20.42 14.38 12.21
C PRO A 187 19.68 13.30 11.41
N ALA A 188 20.28 12.10 11.30
CA ALA A 188 19.60 10.95 10.72
C ALA A 188 18.20 10.83 11.36
N PRO A 189 17.12 10.74 10.56
CA PRO A 189 15.77 10.71 11.11
C PRO A 189 15.68 9.54 12.07
N THR A 190 15.46 9.85 13.35
CA THR A 190 15.22 8.84 14.38
C THR A 190 14.05 7.99 13.90
N LEU A 191 14.28 6.69 13.68
CA LEU A 191 13.21 5.79 13.28
C LEU A 191 12.06 5.95 14.30
N PRO A 192 10.84 6.24 13.84
CA PRO A 192 9.73 6.42 14.76
C PRO A 192 9.54 5.12 15.54
N LYS A 193 9.41 5.25 16.85
CA LYS A 193 9.13 4.09 17.71
C LYS A 193 7.83 3.48 17.24
N CYS A 194 7.82 2.16 17.11
CA CYS A 194 6.65 1.41 16.69
C CYS A 194 5.85 0.94 17.91
N ASN A 195 4.54 1.02 17.80
CA ASN A 195 3.60 0.48 18.78
C ASN A 195 3.85 -1.01 19.03
N GLY A 196 3.73 -1.41 20.30
CA GLY A 196 3.85 -2.81 20.74
C GLY A 196 5.28 -3.36 20.73
N GLY A 197 6.31 -2.54 20.51
CA GLY A 197 7.71 -2.99 20.45
C GLY A 197 8.01 -3.92 19.28
N VAL A 198 7.07 -4.01 18.32
CA VAL A 198 7.21 -4.84 17.12
C VAL A 198 7.74 -3.95 16.01
N THR A 199 8.90 -4.30 15.45
CA THR A 199 9.41 -3.66 14.24
C THR A 199 9.05 -4.54 13.05
N PRO A 200 8.13 -4.10 12.15
CA PRO A 200 7.80 -4.89 10.99
C PRO A 200 9.01 -5.03 10.06
N ASN A 201 9.21 -6.23 9.52
CA ASN A 201 10.21 -6.46 8.49
C ASN A 201 9.64 -6.05 7.13
N SER A 202 9.73 -4.76 6.81
CA SER A 202 9.23 -4.17 5.57
C SER A 202 9.91 -4.76 4.32
N THR A 203 11.20 -5.10 4.40
CA THR A 203 11.96 -5.78 3.33
C THR A 203 11.32 -7.12 2.97
N LYS A 204 11.08 -7.96 3.98
CA LYS A 204 10.44 -9.28 3.77
C LYS A 204 8.99 -9.12 3.31
N GLN A 205 8.25 -8.16 3.84
CA GLN A 205 6.87 -7.90 3.42
C GLN A 205 6.79 -7.47 1.95
N LEU A 206 7.72 -6.62 1.50
CA LEU A 206 7.83 -6.23 0.09
C LEU A 206 8.25 -7.41 -0.80
N ALA A 207 9.22 -8.22 -0.36
CA ALA A 207 9.65 -9.41 -1.07
C ALA A 207 8.49 -10.41 -1.26
N ASP A 208 7.76 -10.72 -0.18
CA ASP A 208 6.61 -11.62 -0.21
C ASP A 208 5.50 -11.07 -1.14
N LEU A 209 5.24 -9.76 -1.08
CA LEU A 209 4.28 -9.08 -1.97
C LEU A 209 4.66 -9.26 -3.44
N ILE A 210 5.90 -8.94 -3.80
CA ILE A 210 6.38 -8.99 -5.19
C ILE A 210 6.49 -10.42 -5.67
N ALA A 211 6.99 -11.35 -4.86
CA ALA A 211 7.05 -12.77 -5.20
C ALA A 211 5.63 -13.34 -5.44
N SER A 212 4.63 -12.88 -4.68
CA SER A 212 3.25 -13.32 -4.88
C SER A 212 2.63 -12.82 -6.19
N ALA A 213 3.14 -11.72 -6.76
CA ALA A 213 2.60 -11.05 -7.96
C ALA A 213 3.42 -11.30 -9.24
N PHE A 214 4.75 -11.37 -9.12
CA PHE A 214 5.73 -11.46 -10.22
C PHE A 214 6.79 -12.55 -10.00
N GLY A 215 6.61 -13.41 -8.99
CA GLY A 215 7.48 -14.56 -8.76
C GLY A 215 7.25 -15.72 -9.74
N PRO A 216 8.07 -16.78 -9.66
CA PRO A 216 7.94 -17.95 -10.53
C PRO A 216 6.61 -18.69 -10.33
N ASP A 217 6.11 -18.70 -9.09
CA ASP A 217 4.83 -19.30 -8.69
C ASP A 217 3.86 -18.20 -8.24
N ALA A 218 3.70 -17.15 -9.06
CA ALA A 218 2.82 -16.03 -8.76
C ALA A 218 1.40 -16.53 -8.44
N THR A 219 0.90 -16.12 -7.27
CA THR A 219 -0.43 -16.51 -6.75
C THR A 219 -1.50 -15.47 -7.06
N HIS A 220 -1.08 -14.23 -7.32
CA HIS A 220 -1.94 -13.11 -7.62
C HIS A 220 -1.74 -12.67 -9.08
N ASP A 221 -2.84 -12.46 -9.79
CA ASP A 221 -2.87 -12.03 -11.20
C ASP A 221 -2.73 -10.51 -11.31
N VAL A 222 -1.61 -9.99 -10.80
CA VAL A 222 -1.31 -8.55 -10.83
C VAL A 222 -0.66 -8.22 -12.17
N GLN A 223 -1.29 -7.33 -12.93
CA GLN A 223 -0.85 -6.95 -14.27
C GLN A 223 0.31 -5.95 -14.25
N LYS A 224 0.36 -5.10 -13.22
CA LYS A 224 1.30 -3.99 -13.12
C LYS A 224 1.72 -3.70 -11.69
N LEU A 225 3.02 -3.61 -11.46
CA LEU A 225 3.63 -3.10 -10.24
C LEU A 225 4.27 -1.75 -10.54
N GLU A 226 4.00 -0.75 -9.71
CA GLU A 226 4.72 0.51 -9.66
C GLU A 226 5.32 0.70 -8.28
N LEU A 227 6.58 1.10 -8.21
CA LEU A 227 7.30 1.39 -6.98
C LEU A 227 7.97 2.76 -7.13
N ARG A 228 7.56 3.73 -6.32
CA ARG A 228 8.15 5.07 -6.24
C ARG A 228 8.81 5.24 -4.88
N THR A 229 10.13 5.14 -4.86
CA THR A 229 10.90 5.25 -3.62
C THR A 229 11.77 6.50 -3.67
N TYR A 230 11.68 7.34 -2.65
CA TYR A 230 12.59 8.46 -2.46
C TYR A 230 13.67 8.11 -1.44
N TYR A 231 14.91 8.38 -1.79
CA TYR A 231 16.09 8.17 -0.98
C TYR A 231 16.63 9.56 -0.60
N PRO A 232 16.44 10.04 0.64
CA PRO A 232 16.91 11.36 1.05
C PRO A 232 18.44 11.35 1.25
N GLY A 233 19.08 12.50 1.02
CA GLY A 233 20.53 12.72 1.22
C GLY A 233 21.28 13.05 -0.08
N GLU A 234 22.40 13.79 0.05
CA GLU A 234 23.17 14.34 -1.07
C GLU A 234 23.89 13.25 -1.91
N ASP A 235 24.16 12.08 -1.32
CA ASP A 235 24.77 10.89 -1.96
C ASP A 235 23.84 9.66 -1.94
N SER A 236 22.53 9.89 -1.94
CA SER A 236 21.46 8.86 -1.89
C SER A 236 21.50 7.83 -3.01
N TYR A 237 22.13 8.13 -4.15
CA TYR A 237 22.19 7.23 -5.30
C TYR A 237 22.91 5.91 -4.99
N SER A 238 23.99 5.91 -4.21
CA SER A 238 24.69 4.68 -3.86
C SER A 238 23.86 3.78 -2.95
N THR A 239 22.95 4.36 -2.16
CA THR A 239 22.03 3.62 -1.28
C THR A 239 20.99 2.85 -2.08
N VAL A 240 20.61 3.33 -3.27
CA VAL A 240 19.64 2.65 -4.14
C VAL A 240 20.11 1.23 -4.47
N TRP A 241 21.40 1.06 -4.74
CA TRP A 241 21.98 -0.20 -5.26
C TRP A 241 22.92 -0.90 -4.29
N GLY A 242 23.54 -0.16 -3.37
CA GLY A 242 24.55 -0.66 -2.45
C GLY A 242 23.98 -1.22 -1.14
N ASP A 243 22.67 -1.06 -0.91
CA ASP A 243 21.96 -1.64 0.22
C ASP A 243 21.07 -2.79 -0.25
N ASP A 244 21.30 -4.00 0.25
CA ASP A 244 20.51 -5.18 -0.09
C ASP A 244 19.05 -5.07 0.39
N ASP A 245 18.80 -4.24 1.41
CA ASP A 245 17.45 -3.96 1.93
C ASP A 245 16.71 -2.85 1.15
N SER A 246 17.37 -2.23 0.17
CA SER A 246 16.76 -1.21 -0.70
C SER A 246 15.50 -1.74 -1.40
N PRO A 247 14.36 -1.03 -1.36
CA PRO A 247 13.12 -1.45 -2.02
C PRO A 247 13.31 -1.75 -3.51
N THR A 248 14.17 -0.98 -4.18
CA THR A 248 14.50 -1.19 -5.59
C THR A 248 15.24 -2.53 -5.80
N VAL A 249 16.23 -2.84 -4.96
CA VAL A 249 17.00 -4.09 -5.02
C VAL A 249 16.10 -5.28 -4.69
N VAL A 250 15.30 -5.17 -3.63
CA VAL A 250 14.32 -6.17 -3.22
C VAL A 250 13.34 -6.45 -4.35
N ALA A 251 12.81 -5.41 -5.01
CA ALA A 251 11.91 -5.60 -6.14
C ALA A 251 12.58 -6.34 -7.29
N LEU A 252 13.77 -5.90 -7.70
CA LEU A 252 14.51 -6.55 -8.78
C LEU A 252 14.88 -8.00 -8.47
N ARG A 253 15.15 -8.34 -7.21
CA ARG A 253 15.45 -9.72 -6.82
C ARG A 253 14.23 -10.64 -6.91
N ASN A 254 13.04 -10.12 -6.61
CA ASN A 254 11.82 -10.92 -6.52
C ASN A 254 10.98 -10.92 -7.80
N ILE A 255 11.23 -10.02 -8.75
CA ILE A 255 10.63 -10.07 -10.10
C ILE A 255 11.34 -11.14 -10.92
N TYR A 256 10.63 -12.22 -11.23
CA TYR A 256 11.18 -13.37 -11.97
C TYR A 256 11.25 -13.11 -13.48
N CYS A 257 10.11 -12.78 -14.10
CA CYS A 257 9.99 -12.47 -15.53
C CYS A 257 9.09 -11.26 -15.75
N GLY A 258 9.27 -10.57 -16.87
CA GLY A 258 8.53 -9.36 -17.21
C GLY A 258 9.38 -8.23 -17.78
N GLU A 259 8.69 -7.18 -18.20
CA GLU A 259 9.31 -5.91 -18.56
C GLU A 259 9.42 -5.05 -17.30
N VAL A 260 10.65 -4.67 -16.97
CA VAL A 260 10.99 -3.80 -15.85
C VAL A 260 11.53 -2.48 -16.40
N GLY A 261 10.81 -1.40 -16.13
CA GLY A 261 11.24 -0.04 -16.42
C GLY A 261 11.73 0.63 -15.15
N ILE A 262 12.88 1.29 -15.20
CA ILE A 262 13.46 2.02 -14.08
C ILE A 262 13.77 3.44 -14.54
N GLU A 263 13.27 4.43 -13.82
CA GLU A 263 13.68 5.82 -13.95
C GLU A 263 14.35 6.26 -12.65
N VAL A 264 15.61 6.67 -12.75
CA VAL A 264 16.37 7.21 -11.62
C VAL A 264 16.45 8.72 -11.75
N TRP A 265 15.78 9.41 -10.84
CA TRP A 265 15.72 10.85 -10.73
C TRP A 265 16.74 11.32 -9.70
N ARG A 266 17.90 11.80 -10.16
CA ARG A 266 18.99 12.26 -9.28
C ARG A 266 18.87 13.75 -8.99
N GLY A 267 18.74 14.10 -7.72
CA GLY A 267 18.66 15.48 -7.23
C GLY A 267 19.87 15.86 -6.40
N ARG A 268 19.80 17.08 -5.84
CA ARG A 268 20.78 17.57 -4.86
C ARG A 268 20.49 17.04 -3.45
N HIS A 269 19.22 16.95 -3.08
CA HIS A 269 18.81 16.62 -1.71
C HIS A 269 18.36 15.15 -1.56
N GLY A 270 18.26 14.42 -2.67
CA GLY A 270 17.83 13.03 -2.68
C GLY A 270 17.82 12.44 -4.09
N THR A 271 17.46 11.17 -4.15
CA THR A 271 17.31 10.39 -5.38
C THR A 271 15.91 9.77 -5.37
N GLY A 272 15.11 10.04 -6.39
CA GLY A 272 13.86 9.34 -6.65
C GLY A 272 14.11 8.14 -7.56
N VAL A 273 13.51 6.99 -7.26
CA VAL A 273 13.55 5.82 -8.14
C VAL A 273 12.13 5.38 -8.42
N TYR A 274 11.76 5.41 -9.69
CA TYR A 274 10.49 4.90 -10.18
C TYR A 274 10.76 3.59 -10.91
N LEU A 275 10.24 2.49 -10.36
CA LEU A 275 10.32 1.16 -10.95
C LEU A 275 8.92 0.72 -11.35
N THR A 276 8.75 0.26 -12.58
CA THR A 276 7.54 -0.41 -13.06
C THR A 276 7.88 -1.84 -13.44
N ALA A 277 6.98 -2.78 -13.19
CA ALA A 277 7.11 -4.16 -13.66
C ALA A 277 5.78 -4.66 -14.24
N ARG A 278 5.86 -5.40 -15.34
CA ARG A 278 4.69 -5.94 -16.07
C ARG A 278 4.98 -7.31 -16.66
N HIS A 279 3.95 -8.14 -16.76
CA HIS A 279 4.07 -9.43 -17.44
C HIS A 279 4.14 -9.23 -18.96
N ILE A 280 5.00 -10.02 -19.61
CA ILE A 280 5.10 -10.05 -21.08
C ILE A 280 4.06 -11.06 -21.58
N GLY A 281 3.15 -10.62 -22.46
CA GLY A 281 1.99 -11.39 -22.91
C GLY A 281 2.30 -12.65 -23.74
N ASP A 282 3.55 -12.83 -24.17
CA ASP A 282 3.94 -13.85 -25.14
C ASP A 282 4.30 -15.21 -24.53
N GLY A 283 4.10 -15.42 -23.22
CA GLY A 283 4.40 -16.68 -22.53
C GLY A 283 5.88 -17.06 -22.45
N GLU A 284 6.77 -16.27 -23.07
CA GLU A 284 8.21 -16.40 -22.92
C GLU A 284 8.67 -15.91 -21.55
N LYS A 285 9.42 -16.76 -20.83
CA LYS A 285 10.11 -16.39 -19.59
C LYS A 285 11.30 -15.49 -19.88
N LYS A 286 11.02 -14.23 -20.23
CA LYS A 286 12.01 -13.20 -20.52
C LYS A 286 11.94 -12.10 -19.46
N ARG A 287 13.11 -11.57 -19.11
CA ARG A 287 13.22 -10.39 -18.24
C ARG A 287 13.93 -9.28 -19.00
N ILE A 288 13.21 -8.20 -19.25
CA ILE A 288 13.74 -7.02 -19.95
C ILE A 288 13.89 -5.93 -18.90
N VAL A 289 15.07 -5.35 -18.77
CA VAL A 289 15.30 -4.23 -17.86
C VAL A 289 15.72 -3.02 -18.68
N SER A 290 14.99 -1.93 -18.53
CA SER A 290 15.30 -0.64 -19.14
C SER A 290 15.50 0.39 -18.04
N THR A 291 16.59 1.17 -18.13
CA THR A 291 16.92 2.17 -17.11
C THR A 291 17.15 3.51 -17.78
N THR A 292 16.55 4.56 -17.21
CA THR A 292 16.77 5.95 -17.62
C THR A 292 17.21 6.78 -16.43
N TRP A 293 18.11 7.72 -16.68
CA TRP A 293 18.57 8.68 -15.67
C TRP A 293 18.01 10.05 -16.00
N ARG A 294 17.45 10.70 -14.99
CA ARG A 294 16.83 12.01 -15.08
C ARG A 294 17.33 12.91 -13.98
N ARG A 295 17.20 14.21 -14.21
CA ARG A 295 17.48 15.23 -13.20
C ARG A 295 16.23 15.43 -12.34
N LEU A 296 16.39 15.31 -11.03
CA LEU A 296 15.36 15.67 -10.06
C LEU A 296 15.52 17.13 -9.68
N GLU A 297 14.49 17.92 -9.95
CA GLU A 297 14.44 19.32 -9.53
C GLU A 297 13.70 19.40 -8.20
N GLU A 298 14.40 19.74 -7.11
CA GLU A 298 13.81 19.86 -5.77
C GLU A 298 14.62 20.82 -4.88
N GLY A 299 13.96 21.45 -3.90
CA GLY A 299 14.60 22.28 -2.88
C GLY A 299 15.02 23.69 -3.35
N GLY A 300 14.50 24.16 -4.49
CA GLY A 300 14.61 25.57 -4.90
C GLY A 300 13.62 26.47 -4.14
N ARG A 301 13.90 27.78 -4.04
CA ARG A 301 13.03 28.75 -3.32
C ARG A 301 11.56 28.75 -3.79
N ASN A 302 11.33 28.47 -5.08
CA ASN A 302 10.00 28.32 -5.70
C ASN A 302 9.83 26.91 -6.34
N GLY A 303 10.69 25.97 -5.98
CA GLY A 303 10.66 24.61 -6.52
C GLY A 303 9.82 23.66 -5.68
N PRO A 304 9.53 22.45 -6.18
CA PRO A 304 8.85 21.42 -5.39
C PRO A 304 9.67 21.08 -4.14
N LYS A 305 8.96 20.79 -3.04
CA LYS A 305 9.56 20.39 -1.77
C LYS A 305 10.31 19.06 -1.94
N CYS A 306 11.42 18.89 -1.22
CA CYS A 306 12.17 17.63 -1.21
C CYS A 306 11.25 16.46 -0.85
N GLY A 307 11.30 15.38 -1.62
CA GLY A 307 10.45 14.20 -1.41
C GLY A 307 8.99 14.32 -1.88
N SER A 308 8.54 15.48 -2.39
CA SER A 308 7.18 15.61 -2.98
C SER A 308 6.99 14.78 -4.26
N TRP A 309 8.09 14.40 -4.91
CA TRP A 309 8.14 13.55 -6.11
C TRP A 309 7.56 12.13 -5.91
N ILE A 310 7.46 11.66 -4.66
CA ILE A 310 6.99 10.31 -4.29
C ILE A 310 5.60 10.02 -4.86
N VAL A 311 4.68 10.98 -4.75
CA VAL A 311 3.31 10.83 -5.24
C VAL A 311 3.25 11.32 -6.68
N ASP A 312 2.86 10.44 -7.60
CA ASP A 312 2.69 10.81 -9.01
C ASP A 312 1.44 11.70 -9.17
N PRO A 313 1.55 12.88 -9.80
CA PRO A 313 0.39 13.71 -10.14
C PRO A 313 -0.65 13.02 -11.04
N ARG A 314 -0.26 11.97 -11.78
CA ARG A 314 -1.14 11.20 -12.66
C ARG A 314 -1.96 10.14 -11.92
N TRP A 315 -1.63 9.83 -10.67
CA TRP A 315 -2.44 8.89 -9.91
C TRP A 315 -3.80 9.51 -9.55
N PRO A 316 -4.91 8.76 -9.64
CA PRO A 316 -5.01 7.29 -9.80
C PRO A 316 -5.28 6.78 -11.23
N GLU A 317 -4.98 7.56 -12.27
CA GLU A 317 -5.31 7.19 -13.65
C GLU A 317 -4.66 5.86 -14.07
N TRP A 318 -5.46 4.98 -14.70
CA TRP A 318 -4.97 3.71 -15.22
C TRP A 318 -4.33 3.88 -16.60
N ASP A 319 -3.03 3.65 -16.68
CA ASP A 319 -2.32 3.53 -17.95
C ASP A 319 -1.82 2.09 -18.15
N GLN A 320 -2.38 1.44 -19.16
CA GLN A 320 -2.00 0.10 -19.61
C GLN A 320 -0.67 0.12 -20.38
N GLY A 321 -0.25 1.26 -20.93
CA GLY A 321 1.05 1.47 -21.58
C GLY A 321 2.10 1.95 -20.58
N TYR A 322 3.36 1.54 -20.74
CA TYR A 322 4.47 2.17 -20.03
C TYR A 322 5.09 3.09 -21.05
N THR A 323 4.67 4.33 -21.01
CA THR A 323 5.35 5.38 -21.74
C THR A 323 6.38 5.94 -20.78
N MET A 324 7.66 5.60 -21.00
CA MET A 324 8.77 6.33 -20.35
C MET A 324 8.48 7.82 -20.51
N SER A 325 8.72 8.61 -19.45
CA SER A 325 8.49 10.06 -19.57
C SER A 325 9.37 10.64 -20.69
N ASP A 326 8.96 11.71 -21.37
CA ASP A 326 9.74 12.21 -22.53
C ASP A 326 11.18 12.53 -22.11
N GLY A 327 12.16 11.90 -22.77
CA GLY A 327 13.59 11.98 -22.43
C GLY A 327 14.45 11.04 -23.29
N PRO A 328 15.78 11.22 -23.32
CA PRO A 328 16.68 10.37 -24.11
C PRO A 328 16.58 8.91 -23.64
N LYS A 329 16.28 7.99 -24.58
CA LYS A 329 16.18 6.55 -24.30
C LYS A 329 17.55 6.04 -23.83
N GLY A 330 17.60 5.51 -22.59
CA GLY A 330 18.76 4.81 -22.06
C GLY A 330 18.95 3.42 -22.67
N ASP A 331 20.07 2.79 -22.37
CA ASP A 331 20.46 1.49 -22.90
C ASP A 331 19.49 0.37 -22.49
N LEU A 332 19.05 -0.43 -23.47
CA LEU A 332 18.17 -1.58 -23.27
C LEU A 332 19.01 -2.82 -22.92
N ILE A 333 18.87 -3.35 -21.70
CA ILE A 333 19.57 -4.58 -21.29
C ILE A 333 18.58 -5.76 -21.31
N ILE A 334 18.83 -6.73 -22.20
CA ILE A 334 18.00 -7.93 -22.35
C ILE A 334 18.68 -9.11 -21.65
N HIS A 335 18.10 -9.60 -20.55
CA HIS A 335 18.52 -10.86 -19.92
C HIS A 335 17.66 -12.01 -20.46
N ARG A 336 18.28 -12.93 -21.21
CA ARG A 336 17.66 -14.22 -21.55
C ARG A 336 17.91 -15.20 -20.42
N ALA A 337 16.85 -15.76 -19.83
CA ALA A 337 16.99 -16.85 -18.88
C ALA A 337 17.58 -18.09 -19.59
N HIS A 338 18.64 -18.68 -19.03
CA HIS A 338 19.19 -19.93 -19.55
C HIS A 338 18.20 -21.08 -19.35
N PRO A 339 17.96 -21.94 -20.36
CA PRO A 339 17.20 -23.17 -20.16
C PRO A 339 17.94 -24.09 -19.18
N PRO A 340 17.22 -24.92 -18.41
CA PRO A 340 17.84 -25.90 -17.52
C PRO A 340 18.67 -26.86 -18.36
N THR A 341 19.96 -26.97 -18.01
CA THR A 341 20.90 -27.90 -18.63
C THR A 341 20.37 -29.33 -18.53
N ALA A 342 20.11 -29.94 -19.68
CA ALA A 342 19.79 -31.35 -19.76
C ALA A 342 20.95 -32.17 -19.17
N ARG A 343 20.64 -33.06 -18.22
CA ARG A 343 21.60 -34.03 -17.68
C ARG A 343 22.15 -34.89 -18.83
N PRO A 344 23.47 -35.15 -18.88
CA PRO A 344 24.00 -36.10 -19.86
C PRO A 344 23.48 -37.50 -19.53
N LEU A 345 22.85 -38.13 -20.52
CA LEU A 345 22.56 -39.56 -20.51
C LEU A 345 23.88 -40.32 -20.37
N GLN A 346 24.03 -41.05 -19.27
CA GLN A 346 24.99 -42.15 -19.21
C GLN A 346 24.53 -43.22 -20.20
N LEU A 347 25.40 -43.58 -21.13
CA LEU A 347 25.29 -44.80 -21.92
C LEU A 347 26.52 -45.67 -21.65
N LEU A 348 26.20 -46.93 -21.37
CA LEU A 348 27.09 -48.09 -21.23
C LEU A 348 28.00 -48.28 -22.45
#